data_AF-A0ABD4KUR2-F1
#
_entry.id   AF-A0ABD4KUR2-F1
#
_cell.length_a   1.000
_cell.length_b   1.000
_cell.length_c   1.000
_cell.angle_alpha   90.00
_cell.angle_beta   90.00
_cell.angle_gamma   90.00
#
_symmetry.space_group_name_H-M   'P 1'
#
loop_
_entity.id
_entity.type
_entity.pdbx_description
1 polymer ?
#
loop_
_entity_poly.entity_id
_entity_poly.type
_entity_poly.pdbx_seq_one_letter_code
_entity_poly.pdbx_strand_id
1 'polypeptide(L)' 'MKENVVEIDSAIKVKARVKSNEYTNALSEVMLEINSTAIDTMSSEESMALIANWENRLDEINSQTDAYFTKMRD' A
#
# COMPACT_ATOMS: atom_id res chain seq x y z
N MET A 1 9.93 -23.64 -26.49
CA MET A 1 10.36 -22.35 -25.88
C MET A 1 9.24 -21.31 -25.75
N LYS A 2 8.24 -21.22 -26.66
CA LYS A 2 7.15 -20.23 -26.53
C LYS A 2 6.16 -20.50 -25.37
N GLU A 3 5.86 -21.76 -25.07
CA GLU A 3 4.91 -22.12 -24.00
C GLU A 3 5.37 -21.60 -22.63
N ASN A 4 6.64 -21.81 -22.27
CA ASN A 4 7.20 -21.27 -21.02
C ASN A 4 7.11 -19.74 -20.91
N VAL A 5 7.25 -18.99 -22.01
CA VAL A 5 7.19 -17.52 -21.96
C VAL A 5 5.77 -17.03 -21.68
N VAL A 6 4.75 -17.68 -22.23
CA VAL A 6 3.33 -17.35 -21.99
C VAL A 6 2.93 -17.67 -20.55
N GLU A 7 3.40 -18.79 -20.01
CA GLU A 7 3.19 -19.17 -18.61
C GLU A 7 3.87 -18.20 -17.65
N ILE A 8 5.10 -17.79 -17.95
CA ILE A 8 5.84 -16.78 -17.18
C ILE A 8 5.12 -15.42 -17.19
N ASP A 9 4.68 -14.94 -18.36
CA ASP A 9 3.92 -13.69 -18.50
C ASP A 9 2.62 -13.72 -17.69
N SER A 10 1.88 -14.83 -17.76
CA SER A 10 0.65 -15.02 -17.01
C SER A 10 0.90 -15.01 -15.51
N ALA A 11 1.94 -15.71 -15.04
CA ALA A 11 2.32 -15.74 -13.62
C ALA A 11 2.73 -14.36 -13.10
N ILE A 12 3.48 -13.59 -13.89
CA ILE A 12 3.90 -12.21 -13.55
C ILE A 12 2.67 -11.30 -13.39
N LYS A 13 1.71 -11.35 -14.33
CA LYS A 13 0.47 -10.56 -14.24
C LYS A 13 -0.37 -10.91 -13.01
N VAL A 14 -0.48 -12.19 -12.68
CA VAL A 14 -1.19 -12.64 -11.47
C VAL A 14 -0.50 -12.09 -10.22
N LYS A 15 0.83 -12.21 -10.12
CA LYS A 15 1.59 -11.66 -8.98
C LYS A 15 1.42 -10.14 -8.86
N ALA A 16 1.49 -9.41 -9.97
CA ALA A 16 1.28 -7.97 -10.00
C ALA A 16 -0.10 -7.59 -9.43
N ARG A 17 -1.15 -8.31 -9.86
CA ARG A 17 -2.52 -8.08 -9.41
C ARG A 17 -2.69 -8.35 -7.92
N VAL A 18 -2.16 -9.48 -7.43
CA VAL A 18 -2.22 -9.81 -6.00
C VAL A 18 -1.53 -8.73 -5.18
N LYS A 19 -0.33 -8.32 -5.59
CA LYS A 19 0.41 -7.27 -4.88
C LYS A 19 -0.29 -5.91 -4.92
N SER A 20 -0.87 -5.55 -6.07
CA SER A 20 -1.68 -4.34 -6.20
C SER A 20 -2.88 -4.35 -5.24
N ASN A 21 -3.56 -5.49 -5.08
CA ASN A 21 -4.67 -5.62 -4.15
C ASN A 21 -4.21 -5.49 -2.69
N GLU A 22 -3.06 -6.06 -2.33
CA GLU A 22 -2.48 -5.92 -0.98
C GLU A 22 -2.23 -4.44 -0.65
N TYR A 23 -1.62 -3.68 -1.56
CA TYR A 23 -1.36 -2.25 -1.36
C TYR A 23 -2.65 -1.43 -1.28
N THR A 24 -3.63 -1.71 -2.15
CA THR A 24 -4.95 -1.05 -2.10
C THR A 24 -5.66 -1.31 -0.77
N ASN A 25 -5.61 -2.54 -0.26
CA ASN A 25 -6.22 -2.89 1.02
C ASN A 25 -5.53 -2.17 2.19
N ALA A 26 -4.19 -2.19 2.21
CA ALA A 26 -3.42 -1.48 3.24
C ALA A 26 -3.71 0.02 3.26
N LEU A 27 -3.80 0.65 2.08
CA LEU A 27 -4.19 2.06 1.96
C LEU A 27 -5.61 2.28 2.48
N SER A 28 -6.55 1.41 2.10
CA SER A 28 -7.94 1.50 2.55
C SER A 28 -8.06 1.40 4.07
N GLU A 29 -7.26 0.56 4.72
CA GLU A 29 -7.25 0.43 6.18
C GLU A 29 -6.84 1.74 6.86
N VAL A 30 -5.76 2.38 6.40
CA VAL A 30 -5.32 3.68 6.94
C VAL A 30 -6.38 4.75 6.72
N MET A 31 -6.98 4.80 5.52
CA MET A 31 -8.05 5.77 5.20
C MET A 31 -9.30 5.56 6.06
N LEU A 32 -9.66 4.31 6.35
CA LEU A 32 -10.78 4.00 7.24
C LEU A 32 -10.50 4.45 8.68
N GLU A 33 -9.28 4.23 9.17
CA GLU A 33 -8.86 4.67 10.49
C GLU A 33 -8.91 6.20 10.62
N ILE A 34 -8.38 6.93 9.63
CA ILE A 34 -8.44 8.39 9.56
C ILE A 34 -9.90 8.87 9.63
N ASN A 35 -10.78 8.30 8.80
CA ASN A 35 -12.17 8.74 8.69
C ASN A 35 -13.03 8.37 9.90
N SER A 36 -12.64 7.34 10.68
CA SER A 36 -13.39 6.87 11.85
C SER A 36 -12.86 7.43 13.17
N THR A 37 -11.69 8.06 13.18
CA THR A 37 -11.10 8.63 14.38
C THR A 37 -11.64 10.03 14.65
N ALA A 38 -12.28 10.20 15.82
CA ALA A 38 -12.74 11.50 16.33
C ALA A 38 -11.56 12.33 16.87
N ILE A 39 -10.64 12.71 15.98
CA ILE A 39 -9.38 13.38 16.30
C ILE A 39 -9.56 14.73 17.01
N ASP A 40 -10.72 15.36 16.82
CA ASP A 40 -11.15 16.63 17.42
C ASP A 40 -11.46 16.51 18.92
N THR A 41 -11.65 15.29 19.42
CA THR A 41 -11.88 15.01 20.84
C THR A 41 -10.61 14.68 21.63
N MET A 42 -9.48 14.55 20.93
CA MET A 42 -8.18 14.18 21.52
C MET A 42 -7.37 15.42 21.92
N SER A 43 -6.39 15.24 22.82
CA SER A 43 -5.43 16.31 23.11
C SER A 43 -4.51 16.56 21.90
N SER A 44 -3.94 17.77 21.80
CA SER A 44 -3.06 18.11 20.69
C SER A 44 -1.87 17.16 20.56
N GLU A 45 -1.30 16.70 21.67
CA GLU A 45 -0.16 15.76 21.65
C GLU A 45 -0.57 14.40 21.09
N GLU A 46 -1.71 13.85 21.53
CA GLU A 46 -2.23 12.57 21.03
C GLU A 46 -2.62 12.66 19.55
N SER A 47 -3.30 13.74 19.14
CA SER A 47 -3.67 13.96 17.74
C SER A 47 -2.44 14.04 16.83
N MET A 48 -1.39 14.77 17.25
CA MET A 48 -0.16 14.88 16.48
C MET A 48 0.58 13.55 16.36
N ALA A 49 0.66 12.78 17.45
CA ALA A 49 1.28 11.46 17.42
C ALA A 49 0.53 10.51 16.46
N LEU A 50 -0.79 10.59 16.43
CA LEU A 50 -1.62 9.76 15.55
C LEU A 50 -1.48 10.18 14.08
N ILE A 51 -1.48 11.48 13.78
CA ILE A 51 -1.24 12.01 12.43
C ILE A 51 0.13 11.54 11.92
N ALA A 52 1.19 11.71 12.71
CA ALA A 52 2.53 11.28 12.32
C ALA A 52 2.60 9.77 12.05
N ASN A 53 1.88 8.96 12.82
CA ASN A 53 1.77 7.52 12.57
C ASN A 53 1.07 7.22 11.23
N TRP A 54 -0.04 7.89 10.91
CA TRP A 54 -0.72 7.72 9.63
C TRP A 54 0.15 8.15 8.45
N GLU A 55 0.85 9.29 8.55
CA GLU A 55 1.78 9.76 7.53
C GLU A 55 2.88 8.74 7.26
N ASN A 56 3.53 8.22 8.31
CA ASN A 56 4.56 7.19 8.16
C ASN A 56 4.03 5.92 7.46
N ARG A 57 2.84 5.46 7.83
CA ARG A 57 2.22 4.27 7.20
C ARG A 57 1.89 4.50 5.73
N LEU A 58 1.40 5.69 5.38
CA LEU A 58 1.13 6.07 3.99
C LEU A 58 2.42 6.12 3.17
N ASP A 59 3.49 6.69 3.72
CA ASP A 59 4.81 6.75 3.09
C ASP A 59 5.41 5.36 2.89
N GLU A 60 5.27 4.46 3.86
CA GLU A 60 5.70 3.07 3.73
C GLU A 60 4.95 2.33 2.62
N ILE A 61 3.62 2.47 2.55
CA ILE A 61 2.81 1.88 1.47
C ILE A 61 3.25 2.43 0.11
N ASN A 62 3.46 3.74 0.01
CA ASN A 62 3.91 4.38 -1.23
C ASN A 62 5.29 3.85 -1.66
N SER A 63 6.26 3.84 -0.74
CA SER A 63 7.62 3.35 -0.99
C SER A 63 7.65 1.88 -1.41
N GLN A 64 6.88 1.02 -0.74
CA GLN A 64 6.78 -0.39 -1.11
C GLN A 64 6.13 -0.59 -2.48
N THR A 65 5.09 0.20 -2.78
CA THR A 65 4.39 0.16 -4.06
C THR A 65 5.34 0.54 -5.20
N ASP A 66 6.02 1.68 -5.07
CA ASP A 66 6.96 2.18 -6.07
C ASP A 66 8.14 1.21 -6.28
N ALA A 67 8.73 0.72 -5.19
CA ALA A 67 9.84 -0.23 -5.24
C ALA A 67 9.45 -1.55 -5.93
N TYR A 68 8.23 -2.04 -5.73
CA TYR A 68 7.77 -3.28 -6.37
C TYR A 68 7.57 -3.09 -7.87
N PHE A 69 6.85 -2.05 -8.29
CA PHE A 69 6.54 -1.85 -9.70
C PHE A 69 7.74 -1.34 -10.52
N THR A 70 8.67 -0.62 -9.90
CA THR A 70 9.96 -0.29 -10.52
C THR A 70 10.77 -1.55 -10.83
N LYS A 71 10.90 -2.49 -9.87
CA LYS A 71 11.58 -3.79 -10.09
C LYS A 71 10.91 -4.68 -11.12
N MET A 72 9.64 -4.45 -11.44
CA MET A 72 8.91 -5.22 -12.44
C MET A 72 9.12 -4.66 -13.85
N ARG A 73 9.42 -3.37 -13.95
CA ARG A 73 9.75 -2.68 -15.20
C ARG A 73 11.19 -2.96 -15.64
N ASP A 74 12.11 -2.93 -14.68
CA ASP A 74 13.55 -3.10 -14.88
C ASP A 74 13.94 -4.59 -15.01
#